data_AF-A0A1I0QI04-F1
#
_entry.id   AF-A0A1I0QI04-F1
#
_cell.length_a   1.000
_cell.length_b   1.000
_cell.length_c   1.000
_cell.angle_alpha   90.00
_cell.angle_beta   90.00
_cell.angle_gamma   90.00
#
_symmetry.space_group_name_H-M   'P 1'
#
loop_
_entity.id
_entity.type
_entity.pdbx_description
1 polymer ?
#
loop_
_entity_poly.entity_id
_entity_poly.type
_entity_poly.pdbx_seq_one_letter_code
_entity_poly.pdbx_strand_id
1 'polypeptide(L)'
;MSFIPMPRRAYDPARDILVHRGRVAPATSDIASTRIEVHVTRREQPLAAWVFACDVSETRGSIRRHVHCLDRESLHANLLTRDIVAPDLDVSAFLRYLATGTAAAYRSPGLDRDATECVVAATRDALDLCGLPAPHDDEAPGGYVLARAANPGTWWD
;
A
#
# COMPACT_ATOMS: atom_id res chain seq x y z
N MET A 1 -8.13 -13.24 3.36
CA MET A 1 -6.66 -13.11 3.55
C MET A 1 -6.44 -12.16 4.71
N SER A 2 -5.57 -12.48 5.66
CA SER A 2 -5.37 -11.63 6.84
C SER A 2 -3.88 -11.41 7.06
N PHE A 3 -3.44 -10.17 6.82
CA PHE A 3 -2.15 -9.72 7.31
C PHE A 3 -2.22 -9.45 8.81
N ILE A 4 -1.23 -9.91 9.55
CA ILE A 4 -1.03 -9.60 10.97
C ILE A 4 -0.19 -8.32 11.04
N PRO A 5 -0.73 -7.18 11.51
CA PRO A 5 0.03 -5.95 11.66
C PRO A 5 1.07 -6.10 12.77
N MET A 6 2.27 -5.60 12.52
CA MET A 6 3.42 -5.57 13.43
C MET A 6 4.09 -4.19 13.33
N PRO A 7 4.94 -3.75 14.27
CA PRO A 7 5.58 -2.44 14.15
C PRO A 7 6.29 -2.25 12.80
N ARG A 8 5.85 -1.26 12.02
CA ARG A 8 6.32 -0.91 10.65
C ARG A 8 6.17 -2.00 9.58
N ARG A 9 5.46 -3.10 9.86
CA ARG A 9 5.35 -4.22 8.92
C ARG A 9 4.03 -4.98 9.07
N ALA A 10 3.73 -5.83 8.10
CA ALA A 10 2.58 -6.69 8.11
C ALA A 10 2.97 -8.09 7.63
N TYR A 11 2.49 -9.13 8.30
CA TYR A 11 2.87 -10.52 8.03
C TYR A 11 1.70 -11.35 7.52
N ASP A 12 1.85 -12.02 6.38
CA ASP A 12 0.97 -13.10 5.93
C ASP A 12 1.61 -14.46 6.28
N PRO A 13 1.13 -15.17 7.31
CA PRO A 13 1.67 -16.49 7.66
C PRO A 13 1.38 -17.56 6.60
N ALA A 14 0.35 -17.40 5.77
CA ALA A 14 -0.01 -18.40 4.77
C ALA A 14 1.00 -18.48 3.62
N ARG A 15 1.61 -17.34 3.26
CA ARG A 15 2.63 -17.23 2.19
C ARG A 15 4.04 -16.97 2.71
N ASP A 16 4.18 -16.84 4.04
CA ASP A 16 5.40 -16.45 4.72
C ASP A 16 5.97 -15.13 4.19
N ILE A 17 5.08 -14.15 3.96
CA ILE A 17 5.41 -12.86 3.36
C ILE A 17 5.34 -11.75 4.40
N LEU A 18 6.39 -10.94 4.46
CA LEU A 18 6.42 -9.70 5.21
C LEU A 18 6.37 -8.50 4.26
N VAL A 19 5.51 -7.54 4.58
CA VAL A 19 5.41 -6.25 3.90
C VAL A 19 5.90 -5.18 4.87
N HIS A 20 6.91 -4.40 4.49
CA HIS A 20 7.56 -3.41 5.35
C HIS A 20 7.38 -2.01 4.79
N ARG A 21 7.12 -1.03 5.67
CA ARG A 21 7.23 0.39 5.29
C ARG A 21 8.67 0.65 4.84
N GLY A 22 8.86 1.01 3.58
CA GLY A 22 10.17 1.35 3.04
C GLY A 22 10.41 2.86 3.09
N ARG A 23 11.26 3.33 2.18
CA ARG A 23 11.71 4.71 2.15
C ARG A 23 10.67 5.62 1.50
N VAL A 24 10.50 6.80 2.09
CA VAL A 24 9.88 7.96 1.43
C VAL A 24 11.01 8.78 0.83
N ALA A 25 11.04 8.94 -0.49
CA ALA A 25 12.05 9.72 -1.19
C ALA A 25 11.38 10.71 -2.15
N PRO A 26 11.87 11.96 -2.25
CA PRO A 26 11.46 12.85 -3.33
C PRO A 26 11.86 12.20 -4.66
N ALA A 27 10.92 12.04 -5.57
CA ALA A 27 11.20 11.69 -6.94
C ALA A 27 11.87 12.91 -7.59
N THR A 28 13.20 12.84 -7.71
CA THR A 28 14.07 13.68 -8.55
C THR A 28 13.65 15.15 -8.79
N SER A 29 14.38 16.11 -8.21
CA SER A 29 14.31 17.58 -8.44
C SER A 29 12.96 18.30 -8.33
N ASP A 30 11.84 17.60 -8.44
CA ASP A 30 10.50 18.13 -8.28
C ASP A 30 9.97 17.71 -6.91
N ILE A 31 9.97 18.69 -5.99
CA ILE A 31 9.56 18.55 -4.60
C ILE A 31 8.09 18.10 -4.48
N ALA A 32 7.30 18.19 -5.57
CA ALA A 32 5.90 17.78 -5.61
C ALA A 32 5.69 16.25 -5.73
N SER A 33 6.68 15.48 -6.18
CA SER A 33 6.51 14.04 -6.38
C SER A 33 7.22 13.26 -5.26
N THR A 34 6.45 12.66 -4.35
CA THR A 34 6.99 11.83 -3.28
C THR A 34 6.81 10.37 -3.64
N ARG A 35 7.90 9.63 -3.84
CA ARG A 35 7.85 8.18 -4.03
C ARG A 35 7.90 7.48 -2.68
N ILE A 36 7.02 6.51 -2.53
CA ILE A 36 7.03 5.58 -1.41
C ILE A 36 7.43 4.21 -1.91
N GLU A 37 8.41 3.62 -1.25
CA GLU A 37 8.79 2.24 -1.45
C GLU A 37 8.24 1.39 -0.31
N VAL A 38 7.73 0.20 -0.63
CA VAL A 38 7.25 -0.80 0.33
C VAL A 38 7.94 -2.10 0.00
N HIS A 39 8.66 -2.66 0.97
CA HIS A 39 9.51 -3.82 0.71
C HIS A 39 8.71 -5.08 1.01
N VAL A 40 8.80 -6.06 0.12
CA VAL A 40 8.18 -7.37 0.29
C VAL A 40 9.29 -8.40 0.46
N THR A 41 9.30 -9.10 1.60
CA THR A 41 10.31 -10.11 1.91
C THR A 41 9.66 -11.46 2.25
N ARG A 42 10.40 -12.54 2.07
CA ARG A 42 10.07 -13.88 2.59
C ARG A 42 11.25 -14.36 3.41
N ARG A 43 11.03 -14.69 4.69
CA ARG A 43 12.11 -15.08 5.63
C ARG A 43 13.29 -14.10 5.61
N GLU A 44 12.98 -12.80 5.64
CA GLU A 44 13.95 -11.69 5.56
C GLU A 44 14.73 -11.58 4.23
N GLN A 45 14.45 -12.43 3.23
CA GLN A 45 15.00 -12.27 1.89
C GLN A 45 14.12 -11.33 1.04
N PRO A 46 14.70 -10.30 0.40
CA PRO A 46 13.94 -9.38 -0.44
C PRO A 46 13.42 -10.09 -1.68
N LEU A 47 12.12 -9.94 -1.94
CA LEU A 47 11.46 -10.45 -3.14
C LEU A 47 11.11 -9.32 -4.12
N ALA A 48 10.58 -8.22 -3.60
CA ALA A 48 10.11 -7.10 -4.40
C ALA A 48 10.13 -5.79 -3.62
N ALA A 49 10.16 -4.68 -4.35
CA ALA A 49 9.87 -3.36 -3.86
C ALA A 49 8.65 -2.82 -4.59
N TRP A 50 7.60 -2.52 -3.85
CA TRP A 50 6.40 -1.87 -4.35
C TRP A 50 6.57 -0.36 -4.29
N VAL A 51 6.55 0.27 -5.46
CA VAL A 51 6.70 1.72 -5.57
C VAL A 51 5.32 2.35 -5.73
N PHE A 52 5.12 3.48 -5.07
CA PHE A 52 3.96 4.34 -5.21
C PHE A 52 4.41 5.72 -5.68
N ALA A 53 3.62 6.31 -6.58
CA ALA A 53 3.97 7.56 -7.24
C ALA A 53 3.73 8.80 -6.35
N CYS A 54 2.80 8.70 -5.39
CA CYS A 54 2.53 9.77 -4.45
C CYS A 54 2.08 9.26 -3.08
N ASP A 55 2.35 10.10 -2.07
CA ASP A 55 1.71 10.08 -0.75
C ASP A 55 0.98 11.39 -0.55
N VAL A 56 -0.35 11.34 -0.45
CA VAL A 56 -1.13 12.51 -0.03
C VAL A 56 -1.47 12.33 1.44
N SER A 57 -0.91 13.21 2.27
CA SER A 57 -1.29 13.31 3.68
C SER A 57 -2.37 14.36 3.84
N GLU A 58 -3.58 13.95 4.18
CA GLU A 58 -4.70 14.85 4.52
C GLU A 58 -5.04 14.76 6.01
N THR A 59 -5.29 15.89 6.66
CA THR A 59 -5.79 15.89 8.03
C THR A 59 -7.29 16.12 8.01
N ARG A 60 -8.08 15.12 8.44
CA ARG A 60 -9.53 15.22 8.58
C ARG A 60 -9.90 15.13 10.06
N GLY A 61 -10.12 16.29 10.69
CA GLY A 61 -10.30 16.36 12.14
C GLY A 61 -9.01 15.97 12.86
N SER A 62 -9.07 14.97 13.74
CA SER A 62 -7.89 14.41 14.45
C SER A 62 -7.22 13.24 13.74
N ILE A 63 -7.72 12.85 12.55
CA ILE A 63 -7.18 11.70 11.81
C ILE A 63 -6.29 12.19 10.67
N ARG A 64 -5.07 11.67 10.61
CA ARG A 64 -4.16 11.85 9.47
C ARG A 64 -4.33 10.70 8.47
N ARG A 65 -4.81 11.00 7.28
CA ARG A 65 -4.98 10.05 6.19
C ARG A 65 -3.78 10.09 5.26
N HIS A 66 -3.14 8.95 5.05
CA HIS A 66 -2.11 8.70 4.05
C HIS A 66 -2.74 8.00 2.85
N VAL A 67 -2.61 8.57 1.66
CA VAL A 67 -3.11 7.97 0.42
C VAL A 67 -1.91 7.62 -0.47
N HIS A 68 -1.67 6.33 -0.66
CA HIS A 68 -0.64 5.79 -1.53
C HIS A 68 -1.24 5.41 -2.87
N CYS A 69 -0.87 6.12 -3.94
CA CYS A 69 -1.42 5.88 -5.26
C CYS A 69 -0.44 5.15 -6.17
N LEU A 70 -0.96 4.13 -6.85
CA LEU A 70 -0.32 3.46 -7.98
C LEU A 70 -0.69 4.19 -9.28
N ASP A 71 0.31 4.80 -9.91
CA ASP A 71 0.19 5.26 -11.30
C ASP A 71 0.46 4.10 -12.28
N ARG A 72 0.44 4.41 -13.57
CA ARG A 72 0.66 3.43 -14.63
C ARG A 72 2.00 2.69 -14.48
N GLU A 73 3.09 3.43 -14.31
CA GLU A 73 4.44 2.85 -14.27
C GLU A 73 4.61 1.97 -13.04
N SER A 74 4.19 2.49 -11.88
CA SER A 74 4.24 1.79 -10.60
C SER A 74 3.40 0.53 -10.63
N LEU A 75 2.17 0.60 -11.16
CA LEU A 75 1.30 -0.56 -11.28
C LEU A 75 1.93 -1.63 -12.18
N HIS A 76 2.43 -1.26 -13.36
CA HIS A 76 3.05 -2.20 -14.28
C HIS A 76 4.27 -2.89 -13.65
N ALA A 77 5.19 -2.14 -13.04
CA ALA A 77 6.37 -2.69 -12.37
C ALA A 77 5.98 -3.66 -11.25
N ASN A 78 4.96 -3.30 -10.47
CA ASN A 78 4.44 -4.10 -9.37
C ASN A 78 3.87 -5.44 -9.86
N LEU A 79 3.17 -5.45 -10.99
CA LEU A 79 2.59 -6.67 -11.58
C LEU A 79 3.64 -7.69 -12.01
N LEU A 80 4.83 -7.25 -12.43
CA LEU A 80 5.93 -8.15 -12.82
C LEU A 80 6.45 -9.00 -11.65
N THR A 81 6.17 -8.59 -10.41
CA THR A 81 6.65 -9.29 -9.22
C THR A 81 5.68 -10.37 -8.72
N ARG A 82 4.49 -10.48 -9.32
CA ARG A 82 3.43 -11.41 -8.93
C ARG A 82 3.92 -12.84 -8.82
N ASP A 83 4.59 -13.33 -9.86
CA ASP A 83 4.98 -14.74 -9.95
C ASP A 83 6.06 -15.13 -8.92
N ILE A 84 6.73 -14.14 -8.32
CA ILE A 84 7.72 -14.32 -7.25
C ILE A 84 7.02 -14.28 -5.88
N VAL A 85 6.12 -13.32 -5.68
CA VAL A 85 5.52 -13.02 -4.38
C VAL A 85 4.35 -13.94 -4.06
N ALA A 86 3.40 -14.08 -5.00
CA ALA A 86 2.16 -14.84 -4.82
C ALA A 86 1.67 -15.39 -6.19
N PRO A 87 2.38 -16.38 -6.77
CA PRO A 87 2.07 -16.93 -8.09
C PRO A 87 0.68 -17.58 -8.20
N ASP A 88 0.12 -17.96 -7.05
CA ASP A 88 -1.19 -18.60 -6.94
C ASP A 88 -2.37 -17.61 -7.10
N LEU A 89 -2.13 -16.32 -6.94
CA LEU A 89 -3.18 -15.29 -7.01
C LEU A 89 -3.34 -14.78 -8.42
N ASP A 90 -4.56 -14.54 -8.91
CA ASP A 90 -4.74 -13.76 -10.13
C ASP A 90 -4.29 -12.31 -9.95
N VAL A 91 -4.24 -11.54 -11.03
CA VAL A 91 -3.74 -10.15 -10.99
C VAL A 91 -4.53 -9.26 -10.03
N SER A 92 -5.87 -9.37 -10.02
CA SER A 92 -6.72 -8.54 -9.16
C SER A 92 -6.56 -8.91 -7.69
N ALA A 93 -6.55 -10.22 -7.40
CA ALA A 93 -6.30 -10.75 -6.07
C ALA A 93 -4.90 -10.37 -5.56
N PHE A 94 -3.88 -10.41 -6.43
CA PHE A 94 -2.51 -10.01 -6.10
C PHE A 94 -2.41 -8.53 -5.73
N LEU A 95 -3.02 -7.64 -6.51
CA LEU A 95 -3.04 -6.21 -6.21
C LEU A 95 -3.74 -5.91 -4.89
N ARG A 96 -4.92 -6.51 -4.67
CA ARG A 96 -5.64 -6.37 -3.38
C ARG A 96 -4.83 -6.93 -2.22
N TYR A 97 -4.15 -8.05 -2.43
CA TYR A 97 -3.29 -8.68 -1.43
C TYR A 97 -2.18 -7.73 -0.99
N LEU A 98 -1.38 -7.20 -1.91
CA LEU A 98 -0.29 -6.29 -1.56
C LEU A 98 -0.76 -4.92 -1.09
N ALA A 99 -1.89 -4.41 -1.61
CA ALA A 99 -2.53 -3.21 -1.09
C ALA A 99 -2.96 -3.40 0.38
N THR A 100 -3.51 -4.56 0.72
CA THR A 100 -3.91 -4.89 2.09
C THR A 100 -2.70 -5.00 3.02
N GLY A 101 -1.64 -5.66 2.56
CA GLY A 101 -0.38 -5.76 3.32
C GLY A 101 0.26 -4.39 3.57
N THR A 102 0.29 -3.54 2.53
CA THR A 102 0.77 -2.16 2.63
C THR A 102 -0.06 -1.36 3.63
N ALA A 103 -1.39 -1.35 3.48
CA ALA A 103 -2.28 -0.63 4.37
C ALA A 103 -2.12 -1.11 5.83
N ALA A 104 -2.00 -2.42 6.05
CA ALA A 104 -1.74 -2.99 7.38
C ALA A 104 -0.37 -2.58 7.96
N ALA A 105 0.69 -2.49 7.14
CA ALA A 105 2.02 -2.08 7.58
C ALA A 105 2.08 -0.60 7.99
N TYR A 106 1.26 0.24 7.37
CA TYR A 106 1.11 1.66 7.72
C TYR A 106 0.10 1.89 8.86
N ARG A 107 -0.80 0.94 9.14
CA ARG A 107 -1.71 0.94 10.30
C ARG A 107 -1.02 0.63 11.63
N SER A 108 0.23 0.18 11.62
CA SER A 108 0.82 -0.50 12.77
C SER A 108 0.84 0.35 14.05
N PRO A 109 0.31 -0.19 15.18
CA PRO A 109 0.22 0.54 16.44
C PRO A 109 1.62 0.87 17.00
N GLY A 110 1.72 2.04 17.64
CA GLY A 110 2.92 2.50 18.36
C GLY A 110 3.89 3.39 17.57
N LEU A 111 3.56 3.75 16.33
CA LEU A 111 4.37 4.66 15.51
C LEU A 111 3.82 6.08 15.47
N ASP A 112 2.51 6.19 15.30
CA ASP A 112 1.80 7.46 15.23
C ASP A 112 1.01 7.63 16.53
N ARG A 113 1.25 8.75 17.23
CA ARG A 113 0.47 9.13 18.42
C ARG A 113 -0.97 9.49 18.05
N ASP A 114 -1.16 9.95 16.83
CA ASP A 114 -2.44 10.38 16.29
C ASP A 114 -3.16 9.22 15.61
N ALA A 115 -4.49 9.32 15.49
CA ALA A 115 -5.26 8.41 14.66
C ALA A 115 -4.80 8.55 13.20
N THR A 116 -4.52 7.44 12.54
CA THR A 116 -4.08 7.43 11.14
C THR A 116 -4.93 6.51 10.28
N GLU A 117 -5.12 6.87 9.02
CA GLU A 117 -5.76 6.02 8.03
C GLU A 117 -4.82 5.85 6.84
N CYS A 118 -4.51 4.63 6.46
CA CYS A 118 -3.80 4.35 5.22
C CYS A 118 -4.80 3.86 4.17
N VAL A 119 -4.80 4.53 3.02
CA VAL A 119 -5.57 4.16 1.83
C VAL A 119 -4.56 3.84 0.73
N VAL A 120 -4.70 2.67 0.12
CA VAL A 120 -3.94 2.31 -1.07
C VAL A 120 -4.90 2.35 -2.24
N ALA A 121 -4.56 3.12 -3.27
CA ALA A 121 -5.39 3.33 -4.45
C ALA A 121 -4.59 3.12 -5.74
N ALA A 122 -5.29 2.91 -6.85
CA ALA A 122 -4.73 2.97 -8.19
C ALA A 122 -5.48 4.00 -9.02
N THR A 123 -4.78 4.76 -9.87
CA THR A 123 -5.45 5.71 -10.77
C THR A 123 -6.30 4.96 -11.79
N ARG A 124 -7.38 5.61 -12.25
CA ARG A 124 -8.28 5.02 -13.26
C ARG A 124 -7.51 4.62 -14.52
N ASP A 125 -6.69 5.53 -15.04
CA ASP A 125 -5.85 5.30 -16.21
C ASP A 125 -4.88 4.12 -16.04
N ALA A 126 -4.34 3.91 -14.83
CA ALA A 126 -3.44 2.80 -14.56
C ALA A 126 -4.17 1.45 -14.69
N LEU A 127 -5.37 1.34 -14.12
CA LEU A 127 -6.18 0.11 -14.22
C LEU A 127 -6.63 -0.15 -15.66
N ASP A 128 -7.11 0.88 -16.35
CA ASP A 128 -7.60 0.78 -17.73
C ASP A 128 -6.50 0.28 -18.67
N LEU A 129 -5.29 0.83 -18.57
CA LEU A 129 -4.15 0.43 -19.38
C LEU A 129 -3.62 -0.98 -19.06
N CYS A 130 -3.80 -1.45 -17.83
CA CYS A 130 -3.46 -2.82 -17.45
C CYS A 130 -4.60 -3.82 -17.75
N GLY A 131 -5.73 -3.34 -18.31
CA GLY A 131 -6.90 -4.19 -18.60
C GLY A 131 -7.58 -4.74 -17.36
N LEU A 132 -7.48 -4.03 -16.23
CA LEU A 132 -7.98 -4.50 -14.94
C LEU A 132 -9.36 -3.95 -14.63
N PRO A 133 -10.28 -4.79 -14.11
CA PRO A 133 -11.60 -4.32 -13.73
C PRO A 133 -11.50 -3.32 -12.57
N ALA A 134 -12.31 -2.27 -12.63
CA ALA A 134 -12.46 -1.33 -11.53
C ALA A 134 -12.95 -2.06 -10.25
N PRO A 135 -12.33 -1.83 -9.09
CA PRO A 135 -12.89 -2.24 -7.80
C PRO A 135 -14.29 -1.65 -7.62
N HIS A 136 -15.26 -2.48 -7.20
CA HIS A 136 -16.67 -2.10 -7.11
C HIS A 136 -17.01 -1.14 -5.96
N ASP A 137 -16.13 -0.98 -4.98
CA ASP A 137 -16.58 -0.59 -3.64
C ASP A 137 -16.19 0.82 -3.18
N ASP A 138 -15.17 1.48 -3.75
CA ASP A 138 -14.75 2.82 -3.29
C ASP A 138 -13.91 3.60 -4.32
N GLU A 139 -14.43 4.75 -4.76
CA GLU A 139 -13.68 5.74 -5.53
C GLU A 139 -12.84 6.63 -4.60
N ALA A 140 -11.56 6.83 -4.96
CA ALA A 140 -10.74 7.92 -4.48
C ALA A 140 -10.71 9.02 -5.57
N PRO A 141 -10.39 10.29 -5.25
CA PRO A 141 -10.23 11.30 -6.29
C PRO A 141 -9.24 10.84 -7.38
N GLY A 142 -9.73 10.63 -8.61
CA GLY A 142 -8.93 10.20 -9.75
C GLY A 142 -8.57 8.70 -9.82
N GLY A 143 -9.15 7.84 -8.96
CA GLY A 143 -8.82 6.42 -8.94
C GLY A 143 -9.75 5.55 -8.12
N TYR A 144 -9.32 4.32 -7.85
CA TYR A 144 -10.07 3.33 -7.09
C TYR A 144 -9.27 2.84 -5.90
N VAL A 145 -9.94 2.70 -4.76
CA VAL A 145 -9.34 2.18 -3.54
C VAL A 145 -9.16 0.66 -3.68
N LEU A 146 -7.93 0.21 -3.45
CA LEU A 146 -7.57 -1.22 -3.42
C LEU A 146 -7.63 -1.79 -2.01
N ALA A 147 -7.27 -0.99 -1.01
CA ALA A 147 -7.37 -1.36 0.40
C ALA A 147 -7.41 -0.11 1.29
N ARG A 148 -8.04 -0.21 2.47
CA ARG A 148 -7.87 0.77 3.55
C ARG A 148 -7.65 0.11 4.90
N ALA A 149 -6.98 0.83 5.77
CA ALA A 149 -6.67 0.40 7.11
C ALA A 149 -6.57 1.63 8.04
N ALA A 150 -7.40 1.68 9.08
CA ALA A 150 -7.38 2.74 10.07
C ALA A 150 -6.75 2.26 11.39
N ASN A 151 -5.89 3.09 11.97
CA ASN A 151 -5.43 3.01 13.34
C ASN A 151 -6.18 4.09 14.15
N PRO A 152 -7.02 3.72 15.12
CA PRO A 152 -7.78 4.69 15.91
C PRO A 152 -6.91 5.58 16.83
N GLY A 153 -5.58 5.37 16.85
CA GLY A 153 -4.66 6.03 17.77
C GLY A 153 -4.69 5.38 19.15
N THR A 154 -3.60 5.49 19.91
CA THR A 154 -3.60 5.12 21.32
C THR A 154 -4.03 6.33 22.13
N TRP A 155 -5.29 6.34 22.58
CA TRP A 155 -5.73 7.20 23.67
C TRP A 155 -5.19 6.57 24.95
N TRP A 156 -4.16 7.19 25.54
CA TRP A 156 -3.81 6.89 26.92
C TRP A 156 -4.74 7.76 27.78
N ASP A 157 -5.67 7.12 28.49
CA ASP A 157 -6.33 7.71 29.66
C ASP A 157 -5.34 7.79 30.83
#